data_AF-A0A6I4I5I4-F1
#
_entry.id   AF-A0A6I4I5I4-F1
#
_cell.length_a   1.000
_cell.length_b   1.000
_cell.length_c   1.000
_cell.angle_alpha   90.00
_cell.angle_beta   90.00
_cell.angle_gamma   90.00
#
_symmetry.space_group_name_H-M   'P 1'
#
loop_
_entity.id
_entity.type
_entity.pdbx_description
1 polymer ?
#
loop_
_entity_poly.entity_id
_entity_poly.type
_entity_poly.pdbx_seq_one_letter_code
_entity_poly.pdbx_strand_id
1 'polypeptide(L)'
;MPNIKLNYLYRDAGNYKNYSSVVFGNKDQISVASVNQIVNKCLIDDEFFYANEWQVPDLHFAQWDNDLDHTFHEFESIELTDEQSNCNLDISEWLKSLQSAILAP
;
A
#
# COMPACT_ATOMS: atom_id res chain seq x y z
N MET A 1 -0.55 19.28 10.35
CA MET A 1 -0.79 17.98 11.00
C MET A 1 -0.25 16.94 10.04
N PRO A 2 0.53 15.96 10.52
CA PRO A 2 1.18 15.02 9.62
C PRO A 2 0.17 14.09 8.97
N ASN A 3 0.35 13.89 7.67
CA ASN A 3 -0.31 12.87 6.86
C ASN A 3 0.34 11.51 7.08
N ILE A 4 -0.24 10.46 6.49
CA ILE A 4 0.31 9.10 6.54
C ILE A 4 0.85 8.75 5.17
N LYS A 5 2.09 8.26 5.11
CA LYS A 5 2.73 7.79 3.90
C LYS A 5 2.87 6.27 3.93
N LEU A 6 2.35 5.62 2.90
CA LEU A 6 2.59 4.22 2.58
C LEU A 6 3.71 4.15 1.54
N ASN A 7 4.80 3.46 1.87
CA ASN A 7 5.87 3.14 0.95
C ASN A 7 5.78 1.65 0.57
N TYR A 8 5.97 1.36 -0.71
CA TYR A 8 5.85 0.02 -1.27
C TYR A 8 6.60 -0.06 -2.60
N LEU A 9 6.82 -1.29 -3.07
CA LEU A 9 7.52 -1.53 -4.33
C LEU A 9 6.90 -2.69 -5.11
N TYR A 10 7.18 -2.71 -6.40
CA TYR A 10 7.12 -3.91 -7.22
C TYR A 10 8.53 -4.44 -7.42
N ARG A 11 8.72 -5.76 -7.34
CA ARG A 11 9.96 -6.47 -7.65
C ARG A 11 9.62 -7.65 -8.56
N ASP A 12 10.33 -7.81 -9.67
CA ASP A 12 10.21 -9.00 -10.52
C ASP A 12 11.14 -10.14 -10.06
N ALA A 13 11.01 -11.33 -10.66
CA ALA A 13 11.91 -12.45 -10.39
C ALA A 13 13.38 -12.20 -10.83
N GLY A 14 13.62 -11.18 -11.68
CA GLY A 14 14.94 -10.69 -12.06
C GLY A 14 15.56 -9.72 -11.04
N ASN A 15 14.84 -9.40 -9.96
CA ASN A 15 15.19 -8.43 -8.91
C ASN A 15 15.30 -6.97 -9.39
N TYR A 16 14.62 -6.60 -10.48
CA TYR A 16 14.37 -5.21 -10.83
C TYR A 16 13.24 -4.65 -9.97
N LYS A 17 13.33 -3.38 -9.58
CA LYS A 17 12.42 -2.77 -8.62
C LYS A 17 11.87 -1.43 -9.10
N ASN A 18 10.57 -1.22 -8.92
CA ASN A 18 9.91 0.08 -9.00
C ASN A 18 9.37 0.46 -7.61
N TYR A 19 9.75 1.63 -7.13
CA TYR A 19 9.34 2.15 -5.82
C TYR A 19 8.29 3.25 -5.99
N SER A 20 7.34 3.32 -5.07
CA SER A 20 6.41 4.43 -5.00
C SER A 20 5.90 4.65 -3.58
N SER A 21 5.14 5.71 -3.41
CA SER A 21 4.47 6.01 -2.15
C SER A 21 3.13 6.68 -2.36
N VAL A 22 2.18 6.37 -1.49
CA VAL A 22 0.89 7.07 -1.40
C VAL A 22 0.84 7.86 -0.10
N VAL A 23 0.55 9.15 -0.20
CA VAL A 23 0.36 10.05 0.94
C VAL A 23 -1.14 10.26 1.11
N PHE A 24 -1.68 9.72 2.20
CA PHE A 24 -3.07 9.85 2.60
C PHE A 24 -3.27 11.03 3.54
N GLY A 25 -4.42 11.70 3.41
CA GLY A 25 -4.89 12.61 4.46
C GLY A 25 -5.03 11.87 5.80
N ASN A 26 -4.75 12.54 6.91
CA ASN A 26 -4.93 11.98 8.26
C ASN A 26 -5.76 12.90 9.15
N LYS A 27 -7.03 13.13 8.77
CA LYS A 27 -7.93 14.07 9.47
C LYS A 27 -8.20 13.65 10.92
N ASP A 28 -8.31 12.35 11.15
CA ASP A 28 -8.63 11.77 12.47
C ASP A 28 -7.40 11.51 13.35
N GLN A 29 -6.20 11.91 12.90
CA GLN A 29 -4.93 11.73 13.62
C GLN A 29 -4.67 10.28 14.03
N ILE A 30 -4.97 9.34 13.13
CA ILE A 30 -4.72 7.91 13.33
C ILE A 30 -3.22 7.71 13.48
N SER A 31 -2.83 6.94 14.49
CA SER A 31 -1.42 6.66 14.76
C SER A 31 -0.86 5.65 13.77
N VAL A 32 0.42 5.81 13.40
CA VAL A 32 1.15 4.84 12.57
C VAL A 32 1.08 3.42 13.14
N ALA A 33 1.11 3.27 14.47
CA ALA A 33 0.96 1.96 15.12
C ALA A 33 -0.38 1.31 14.80
N SER A 34 -1.47 2.07 14.80
CA SER A 34 -2.80 1.57 14.45
C SER A 34 -2.92 1.23 12.96
N VAL A 35 -2.33 2.05 12.09
CA VAL A 35 -2.27 1.77 10.64
C VAL A 35 -1.52 0.45 10.40
N ASN A 36 -0.30 0.31 10.94
CA ASN A 36 0.52 -0.89 10.81
C ASN A 36 -0.19 -2.15 11.31
N GLN A 37 -0.92 -2.07 12.44
CA GLN A 37 -1.68 -3.20 12.96
C GLN A 37 -2.77 -3.71 12.00
N ILE A 38 -3.39 -2.82 11.24
CA ILE A 38 -4.40 -3.20 10.25
C ILE A 38 -3.71 -3.70 8.99
N VAL A 39 -2.75 -2.94 8.47
CA VAL A 39 -1.96 -3.29 7.27
C VAL A 39 -1.37 -4.68 7.39
N ASN A 40 -0.69 -5.01 8.49
CA ASN A 40 -0.06 -6.32 8.69
C ASN A 40 -1.07 -7.49 8.65
N LYS A 41 -2.33 -7.27 9.05
CA LYS A 41 -3.38 -8.30 8.97
C LYS A 41 -3.92 -8.49 7.56
N CYS A 42 -3.66 -7.55 6.66
CA CYS A 42 -4.09 -7.56 5.27
C CYS A 42 -2.99 -8.04 4.32
N LEU A 43 -1.76 -8.23 4.81
CA LEU A 43 -0.65 -8.73 4.01
C LEU A 43 -0.77 -10.22 3.76
N ILE A 44 -0.35 -10.63 2.57
CA ILE A 44 -0.13 -12.00 2.17
C ILE A 44 1.30 -12.35 2.59
N ASP A 45 1.45 -13.42 3.37
CA ASP A 45 2.74 -13.89 3.89
C ASP A 45 3.57 -12.78 4.58
N ASP A 46 2.88 -11.89 5.31
CA ASP A 46 3.47 -10.77 6.07
C ASP A 46 4.25 -9.73 5.23
N GLU A 47 4.25 -9.82 3.89
CA GLU A 47 5.08 -8.97 3.01
C GLU A 47 4.31 -8.41 1.81
N PHE A 48 3.34 -9.16 1.26
CA PHE A 48 2.79 -8.87 -0.06
C PHE A 48 1.34 -8.39 -0.03
N PHE A 49 0.91 -7.71 -1.09
CA PHE A 49 -0.48 -7.33 -1.31
C PHE A 49 -0.79 -7.13 -2.79
N TYR A 50 -2.07 -7.01 -3.14
CA TYR A 50 -2.50 -6.66 -4.49
C TYR A 50 -2.82 -5.16 -4.60
N ALA A 51 -2.12 -4.42 -5.47
CA ALA A 51 -2.29 -2.97 -5.61
C ALA A 51 -3.73 -2.55 -5.95
N ASN A 52 -4.43 -3.34 -6.77
CA ASN A 52 -5.83 -3.08 -7.14
C ASN A 52 -6.78 -3.23 -5.94
N GLU A 53 -6.58 -4.22 -5.07
CA GLU A 53 -7.38 -4.41 -3.85
C GLU A 53 -7.12 -3.30 -2.82
N TRP A 54 -5.87 -2.85 -2.73
CA TRP A 54 -5.46 -1.75 -1.87
C TRP A 54 -5.75 -0.37 -2.48
N GLN A 55 -6.25 -0.31 -3.71
CA GLN A 55 -6.56 0.93 -4.44
C GLN A 55 -5.35 1.89 -4.51
N VAL A 56 -4.15 1.34 -4.66
CA VAL A 56 -2.92 2.12 -4.85
C VAL A 56 -2.42 1.97 -6.30
N PRO A 57 -1.58 2.89 -6.79
CA PRO A 57 -1.00 2.76 -8.12
C PRO A 57 -0.30 1.43 -8.34
N ASP A 58 -0.50 0.86 -9.51
CA ASP A 58 0.23 -0.33 -9.95
C ASP A 58 1.66 0.07 -10.38
N LEU A 59 2.67 -0.62 -9.85
CA LEU A 59 4.09 -0.40 -10.13
C LEU A 59 4.74 -1.43 -11.07
N HIS A 60 3.97 -2.34 -11.67
CA HIS A 60 4.50 -3.23 -12.71
C HIS A 60 5.17 -2.43 -13.83
N PHE A 61 6.18 -3.02 -14.48
CA PHE A 61 6.83 -2.40 -15.62
C PHE A 61 5.89 -2.29 -16.82
N ALA A 62 6.25 -1.44 -17.79
CA ALA A 62 5.40 -1.17 -18.95
C ALA A 62 5.13 -2.40 -19.83
N GLN A 63 6.01 -3.40 -19.78
CA GLN A 63 5.86 -4.66 -20.49
C GLN A 63 5.81 -5.80 -19.47
N TRP A 64 4.77 -6.63 -19.60
CA TRP A 64 4.61 -7.85 -18.82
C TRP A 64 5.44 -8.99 -19.42
N ASP A 65 6.16 -9.70 -18.57
CA ASP A 65 6.91 -10.92 -18.84
C ASP A 65 6.39 -12.06 -17.95
N ASN A 66 5.80 -13.09 -18.54
CA ASN A 66 5.20 -14.19 -17.79
C ASN A 66 6.21 -15.04 -17.01
N ASP A 67 7.51 -14.97 -17.34
CA ASP A 67 8.55 -15.73 -16.65
C ASP A 67 9.10 -14.97 -15.43
N LEU A 68 8.93 -13.64 -15.40
CA LEU A 68 9.49 -12.77 -14.36
C LEU A 68 8.43 -12.11 -13.48
N ASP A 69 7.28 -11.77 -14.05
CA ASP A 69 6.30 -10.94 -13.39
C ASP A 69 5.25 -11.74 -12.61
N HIS A 70 4.82 -11.14 -11.51
CA HIS A 70 3.77 -11.67 -10.64
C HIS A 70 2.86 -10.54 -10.18
N THR A 71 1.64 -10.84 -9.81
CA THR A 71 0.59 -9.83 -9.61
C THR A 71 0.69 -9.00 -8.32
N PHE A 72 1.58 -9.37 -7.39
CA PHE A 72 1.65 -8.74 -6.06
C PHE A 72 2.75 -7.68 -5.95
N HIS A 73 2.56 -6.78 -4.99
CA HIS A 73 3.48 -5.73 -4.57
C HIS A 73 3.99 -6.02 -3.16
N GLU A 74 5.14 -5.45 -2.82
CA GLU A 74 5.81 -5.58 -1.52
C GLU A 74 5.55 -4.34 -0.67
N PHE A 75 5.05 -4.57 0.54
CA PHE A 75 4.94 -3.54 1.56
C PHE A 75 6.33 -3.18 2.10
N GLU A 76 6.64 -1.89 2.20
CA GLU A 76 7.92 -1.42 2.73
C GLU A 76 7.75 -0.76 4.11
N SER A 77 6.89 0.26 4.23
CA SER A 77 6.67 0.95 5.50
C SER A 77 5.43 1.83 5.53
N ILE A 78 4.99 2.16 6.75
CA ILE A 78 4.08 3.28 7.06
C ILE A 78 4.81 4.29 7.94
N GLU A 79 4.70 5.57 7.61
CA GLU A 79 5.27 6.66 8.40
C GLU A 79 4.38 7.91 8.46
N LEU A 80 4.66 8.78 9.42
CA LEU A 80 4.11 10.14 9.44
C LEU A 80 4.91 11.00 8.47
N THR A 81 4.23 11.90 7.75
CA THR A 81 4.88 12.85 6.84
C THR A 81 4.21 14.21 6.88
N ASP A 82 4.97 15.27 6.61
CA ASP A 82 4.44 16.62 6.38
C ASP A 82 4.16 16.89 4.88
N GLU A 83 4.40 15.90 4.00
CA GLU A 83 4.04 15.97 2.58
C GLU A 83 2.53 16.15 2.40
N GLN A 84 2.14 16.89 1.36
CA GLN A 84 0.74 17.04 1.00
C GLN A 84 0.19 15.70 0.47
N SER A 85 -1.06 15.38 0.85
CA SER A 85 -1.79 14.22 0.31
C SER A 85 -1.71 14.21 -1.22
N ASN A 86 -1.25 13.08 -1.78
CA ASN A 86 -1.15 12.88 -3.23
C ASN A 86 -2.31 12.02 -3.78
N CYS A 87 -3.21 11.58 -2.89
CA CYS A 87 -4.44 10.90 -3.24
C CYS A 87 -5.66 11.63 -2.65
N ASN A 88 -6.84 11.27 -3.17
CA ASN A 88 -8.12 11.83 -2.72
C ASN A 88 -8.71 11.09 -1.52
N LEU A 89 -8.08 10.00 -1.07
CA LEU A 89 -8.55 9.18 0.06
C LEU A 89 -7.93 9.64 1.37
N ASP A 90 -8.73 9.68 2.43
CA ASP A 90 -8.21 9.77 3.80
C ASP A 90 -7.79 8.38 4.29
N ILE A 91 -6.80 8.32 5.18
CA ILE A 91 -6.30 7.05 5.74
C ILE A 91 -7.42 6.25 6.42
N SER A 92 -8.40 6.92 7.03
CA SER A 92 -9.55 6.26 7.66
C SER A 92 -10.46 5.55 6.66
N GLU A 93 -10.59 6.08 5.43
CA GLU A 93 -11.39 5.50 4.36
C GLU A 93 -10.66 4.31 3.73
N TRP A 94 -9.34 4.46 3.53
CA TRP A 94 -8.48 3.39 3.04
C TRP A 94 -8.44 2.20 4.01
N LEU A 95 -8.28 2.42 5.31
CA LEU A 95 -8.30 1.33 6.29
C LEU A 95 -9.63 0.55 6.31
N LYS A 96 -10.75 1.23 6.06
CA LYS A 96 -12.07 0.57 5.95
C LYS A 96 -12.17 -0.30 4.69
N SER A 97 -11.58 0.13 3.57
CA SER A 97 -11.60 -0.68 2.34
C SER A 97 -10.79 -1.97 2.52
N LEU A 98 -9.63 -1.90 3.17
CA LEU A 98 -8.81 -3.08 3.48
C LEU A 98 -9.58 -4.11 4.34
N GLN A 99 -10.24 -3.66 5.40
CA GLN A 99 -11.00 -4.53 6.29
C GLN A 99 -12.24 -5.15 5.61
N SER A 100 -12.83 -4.43 4.65
CA SER A 100 -13.96 -4.94 3.88
C SER A 100 -13.53 -6.04 2.91
N ALA A 101 -12.31 -5.97 2.37
CA ALA A 101 -11.74 -6.99 1.51
C ALA A 101 -11.47 -8.32 2.26
N ILE A 102 -11.02 -8.24 3.52
CA ILE A 102 -10.79 -9.43 4.38
C ILE A 102 -12.09 -10.18 4.70
N LEU A 103 -13.23 -9.48 4.73
CA LEU A 103 -14.53 -10.04 5.14
C LEU A 103 -15.40 -10.48 3.95
N ALA A 104 -14.90 -10.37 2.71
CA ALA A 104 -15.61 -10.86 1.53
C ALA A 104 -15.55 -12.42 1.49
N PRO A 105 -16.70 -13.11 1.39
CA PRO A 105 -16.79 -14.57 1.46
C PRO A 105 -16.22 -15.30 0.25
#